data_AF-H2CGR0-F1
#
_entry.id   AF-H2CGR0-F1
#
_cell.length_a   1.000
_cell.length_b   1.000
_cell.length_c   1.000
_cell.angle_alpha   90.00
_cell.angle_beta   90.00
_cell.angle_gamma   90.00
#
_symmetry.space_group_name_H-M   'P 1'
#
loop_
_entity.id
_entity.type
_entity.pdbx_description
1 polymer ?
#
loop_
_entity_poly.entity_id
_entity_poly.type
_entity_poly.pdbx_seq_one_letter_code
_entity_poly.pdbx_strand_id
1 'polypeptide(L)'
;MATVRPDFPVYSGRLVRAWSSKRPKIAASTAIKTKKKSSHSAENRPCLSVNAYFEYLISTPDGEVLSILNESSHLKIYTRRFGPETVAKIRSIPGRRWDAEQRCWMIPCSPERLREILHLFRATPYYLSGQIAARLDQEMTLQAMGRNSRRAYMFWIQDFLYFLNRPPGSDDAEAIHDYLAIKGKSSRVNTVLLIRAALRFLYNRALRTAFPDIPGLKKDRILPTIMSKQEVLRILKECRNPKHRLLLMLVYSAGLRVSEAVSLRSIDIQMDRNLIHIRRAKGRKDRYVLLSRIVLDDLKRVFPSLEGDFWIFPGQKNGRHLSIRSAQQVFKNALEKAKIHRNISIHGLRHAFATHLLENGTDIRVIQKLLGHSSLQTTQIYTHVTKQHIHKIISPLDQMNEP
;
A
#
# COMPACT_ATOMS: atom_id res chain seq x y z
N MET A 1 19.47 46.86 6.61
CA MET A 1 18.35 46.56 7.51
C MET A 1 17.82 45.18 7.19
N ALA A 2 17.73 44.33 8.22
CA ALA A 2 17.86 42.88 8.14
C ALA A 2 16.54 42.13 7.89
N THR A 3 16.65 41.05 7.13
CA THR A 3 15.68 39.94 7.05
C THR A 3 16.05 38.86 8.06
N VAL A 4 15.09 38.46 8.90
CA VAL A 4 15.22 37.36 9.87
C VAL A 4 14.19 36.27 9.55
N ARG A 5 14.68 35.03 9.50
CA ARG A 5 13.93 33.75 9.39
C ARG A 5 13.28 33.37 10.74
N PRO A 6 12.44 32.32 10.77
CA PRO A 6 12.66 31.35 11.84
C PRO A 6 12.72 29.87 11.41
N ASP A 7 13.37 29.14 12.31
CA ASP A 7 13.98 27.80 12.27
C ASP A 7 13.05 26.58 12.31
N PHE A 8 13.58 25.45 11.82
CA PHE A 8 13.14 24.09 12.12
C PHE A 8 14.11 23.45 13.16
N PRO A 9 13.63 22.62 14.11
CA PRO A 9 14.50 22.04 15.13
C PRO A 9 15.29 20.83 14.63
N VAL A 10 16.59 20.86 14.94
CA VAL A 10 17.57 19.77 14.88
C VAL A 10 17.52 19.00 16.20
N TYR A 11 17.44 17.67 16.16
CA TYR A 11 17.73 16.83 17.34
C TYR A 11 19.16 16.30 17.24
N SER A 12 20.00 16.82 18.14
CA SER A 12 21.35 16.36 18.45
C SER A 12 21.31 15.15 19.39
N GLY A 13 22.32 14.28 19.25
CA GLY A 13 22.58 13.17 20.17
C GLY A 13 23.69 13.46 21.18
N ARG A 14 23.93 12.44 22.03
CA ARG A 14 24.95 12.24 23.10
C ARG A 14 24.42 12.52 24.51
N LEU A 15 24.74 11.75 25.56
CA LEU A 15 25.67 10.64 25.85
C LEU A 15 25.13 10.01 27.17
N VAL A 16 25.40 8.77 27.59
CA VAL A 16 26.58 8.36 28.37
C VAL A 16 26.39 6.89 28.82
N ARG A 17 27.41 6.04 28.55
CA ARG A 17 27.99 4.87 29.29
C ARG A 17 27.05 3.76 29.80
N ALA A 18 27.47 2.51 29.96
CA ALA A 18 28.63 1.68 29.66
C ALA A 18 28.14 0.25 29.93
N TRP A 19 28.72 -0.77 29.30
CA TRP A 19 29.08 -2.01 30.00
C TRP A 19 29.94 -2.88 29.08
N SER A 20 31.10 -3.20 29.63
CA SER A 20 32.13 -4.11 29.16
C SER A 20 31.67 -5.54 29.40
N SER A 21 31.91 -6.45 28.44
CA SER A 21 32.82 -7.59 28.66
C SER A 21 32.59 -8.73 27.64
N LYS A 22 33.72 -9.28 27.17
CA LYS A 22 33.94 -10.65 26.67
C LYS A 22 33.38 -11.05 25.29
N ARG A 23 34.25 -10.91 24.28
CA ARG A 23 34.41 -11.91 23.22
C ARG A 23 35.15 -13.14 23.78
N PRO A 24 34.90 -14.35 23.25
CA PRO A 24 35.93 -15.37 23.12
C PRO A 24 36.44 -15.46 21.68
N LYS A 25 37.77 -15.61 21.59
CA LYS A 25 38.56 -15.98 20.43
C LYS A 25 38.33 -17.47 20.12
N ILE A 26 38.27 -17.85 18.84
CA ILE A 26 38.71 -19.18 18.40
C ILE A 26 39.73 -18.99 17.28
N ALA A 27 40.81 -19.76 17.42
CA ALA A 27 42.10 -19.61 16.79
C ALA A 27 42.16 -20.15 15.36
N ALA A 28 43.19 -19.68 14.66
CA ALA A 28 43.65 -20.11 13.35
C ALA A 28 44.26 -21.52 13.35
N SER A 29 44.21 -22.19 12.20
CA SER A 29 45.22 -23.16 11.76
C SER A 29 45.46 -22.91 10.26
N THR A 30 46.57 -22.25 9.91
CA THR A 30 47.79 -22.81 9.29
C THR A 30 47.55 -23.24 7.84
N ALA A 31 47.66 -22.34 6.85
CA ALA A 31 48.89 -21.90 6.17
C ALA A 31 49.61 -23.00 5.37
N ILE A 32 49.36 -23.03 4.05
CA ILE A 32 50.35 -23.47 3.06
C ILE A 32 50.60 -22.28 2.13
N LYS A 33 51.79 -21.69 2.26
CA LYS A 33 52.33 -20.63 1.40
C LYS A 33 53.13 -21.29 0.28
N THR A 34 52.74 -21.05 -0.97
CA THR A 34 53.67 -21.06 -2.11
C THR A 34 53.66 -19.68 -2.75
N LYS A 35 54.76 -18.94 -2.55
CA LYS A 35 55.04 -17.65 -3.20
C LYS A 35 55.45 -17.89 -4.66
N LYS A 36 54.80 -17.22 -5.62
CA LYS A 36 55.48 -16.67 -6.80
C LYS A 36 54.77 -15.39 -7.27
N LYS A 37 55.60 -14.48 -7.77
CA LYS A 37 55.45 -13.03 -7.86
C LYS A 37 54.45 -12.54 -8.93
N SER A 38 53.72 -11.48 -8.55
CA SER A 38 53.25 -10.32 -9.33
C SER A 38 53.31 -10.35 -10.87
N SER A 39 52.15 -10.18 -11.52
CA SER A 39 51.87 -9.11 -12.49
C SER A 39 50.46 -9.26 -13.10
N HIS A 40 49.70 -8.16 -13.04
CA HIS A 40 48.68 -7.71 -14.00
C HIS A 40 47.45 -8.57 -14.38
N SER A 41 46.32 -7.85 -14.46
CA SER A 41 45.02 -8.18 -15.08
C SER A 41 44.03 -9.03 -14.27
N ALA A 42 43.38 -8.38 -13.31
CA ALA A 42 42.03 -8.73 -12.93
C ALA A 42 41.07 -8.27 -14.04
N GLU A 43 40.15 -9.16 -14.39
CA GLU A 43 38.81 -8.87 -14.91
C GLU A 43 38.72 -8.08 -16.21
N ASN A 44 38.73 -8.82 -17.32
CA ASN A 44 38.13 -8.38 -18.57
C ASN A 44 36.99 -9.33 -18.94
N ARG A 45 35.83 -9.14 -18.30
CA ARG A 45 34.53 -9.40 -18.95
C ARG A 45 33.98 -8.02 -19.29
N PRO A 46 33.67 -7.75 -20.57
CA PRO A 46 33.40 -6.39 -21.01
C PRO A 46 32.12 -5.90 -20.33
N CYS A 47 32.25 -4.82 -19.56
CA CYS A 47 31.17 -3.87 -19.40
C CYS A 47 30.73 -3.49 -20.81
N LEU A 48 29.63 -4.09 -21.30
CA LEU A 48 28.98 -3.64 -22.52
C LEU A 48 28.43 -2.24 -22.23
N SER A 49 29.29 -1.28 -22.56
CA SER A 49 29.12 0.14 -22.82
C SER A 49 27.83 0.82 -22.35
N VAL A 50 28.03 1.92 -21.62
CA VAL A 50 27.09 3.02 -21.35
C VAL A 50 26.68 3.79 -22.63
N ASN A 51 26.78 3.17 -23.82
CA ASN A 51 26.62 3.80 -25.15
C ASN A 51 25.39 3.30 -25.93
N ALA A 52 24.38 2.77 -25.27
CA ALA A 52 23.08 2.64 -25.92
C ALA A 52 22.34 3.97 -25.76
N TYR A 53 22.26 4.74 -26.87
CA TYR A 53 21.37 5.88 -26.99
C TYR A 53 19.94 5.39 -26.74
N PHE A 54 19.37 5.74 -25.59
CA PHE A 54 18.00 5.36 -25.25
C PHE A 54 17.10 6.59 -25.29
N GLU A 55 16.08 6.55 -26.14
CA GLU A 55 15.01 7.54 -26.20
C GLU A 55 13.80 7.05 -25.39
N TYR A 56 13.43 7.78 -24.34
CA TYR A 56 12.19 7.55 -23.60
C TYR A 56 11.14 8.53 -24.09
N LEU A 57 10.04 8.02 -24.66
CA LEU A 57 8.90 8.85 -25.03
C LEU A 57 7.87 8.86 -23.89
N ILE A 58 7.53 10.07 -23.44
CA ILE A 58 6.62 10.32 -22.32
C ILE A 58 5.44 11.11 -22.83
N SER A 59 4.23 10.55 -22.73
CA SER A 59 3.01 11.34 -22.92
C SER A 59 2.72 12.15 -21.65
N THR A 60 2.67 13.48 -21.78
CA THR A 60 2.38 14.39 -20.67
C THR A 60 0.87 14.54 -20.47
N PRO A 61 0.41 14.98 -19.28
CA PRO A 61 -1.01 15.31 -19.06
C PRO A 61 -1.55 16.40 -20.01
N ASP A 62 -0.66 17.21 -20.58
CA ASP A 62 -0.96 18.27 -21.53
C ASP A 62 -1.11 17.72 -22.97
N GLY A 63 -0.93 16.42 -23.18
CA GLY A 63 -0.99 15.76 -24.50
C GLY A 63 0.30 15.88 -25.32
N GLU A 64 1.38 16.38 -24.72
CA GLU A 64 2.69 16.51 -25.37
C GLU A 64 3.49 15.21 -25.27
N VAL A 65 4.46 15.03 -26.17
CA VAL A 65 5.40 13.91 -26.12
C VAL A 65 6.77 14.46 -25.74
N LEU A 66 7.29 14.06 -24.56
CA LEU A 66 8.66 14.34 -24.17
C LEU A 66 9.57 13.20 -24.64
N SER A 67 10.65 13.51 -25.33
CA SER A 67 11.74 12.56 -25.60
C SER A 67 12.83 12.77 -24.55
N ILE A 68 13.23 11.71 -23.85
CA ILE A 68 14.39 11.75 -22.96
C ILE A 68 15.52 10.95 -23.59
N LEU A 69 16.63 11.61 -23.89
CA LEU A 69 17.86 10.95 -24.34
C LEU A 69 18.80 10.77 -23.15
N ASN A 70 19.35 9.57 -23.02
CA ASN A 70 20.40 9.28 -22.04
C ASN A 70 21.78 9.49 -22.66
N GLU A 71 22.53 10.48 -22.19
CA GLU A 71 23.95 10.68 -22.51
C GLU A 71 24.82 10.41 -21.28
N SER A 72 26.10 10.08 -21.51
CA SER A 72 27.05 9.56 -20.51
C SER A 72 27.22 10.42 -19.24
N SER A 73 26.79 11.68 -19.26
CA SER A 73 26.84 12.60 -18.11
C SER A 73 25.50 13.26 -17.75
N HIS A 74 24.55 13.34 -18.70
CA HIS A 74 23.29 14.07 -18.53
C HIS A 74 22.13 13.37 -19.26
N LEU A 75 20.94 13.42 -18.68
CA LEU A 75 19.67 13.13 -19.35
C LEU A 75 19.18 14.40 -20.04
N LYS A 76 18.87 14.34 -21.34
CA LYS A 76 18.30 15.46 -22.11
C LYS A 76 16.83 15.23 -22.36
N ILE A 77 15.97 16.19 -21.97
CA ILE A 77 14.53 16.14 -22.19
C ILE A 77 14.15 17.13 -23.29
N TYR A 78 13.52 16.63 -24.35
CA TYR A 78 13.01 17.37 -25.50
C TYR A 78 11.48 17.31 -25.56
N THR A 79 10.87 18.33 -26.15
CA THR A 79 9.47 18.31 -26.62
C THR A 79 9.29 19.42 -27.63
N ARG A 80 8.26 19.31 -28.48
CA ARG A 80 7.88 20.32 -29.47
C ARG A 80 7.50 21.66 -28.84
N ARG A 81 6.90 21.62 -27.66
CA ARG A 81 6.56 22.76 -26.80
C ARG A 81 6.59 22.27 -25.35
N PHE A 82 7.09 23.09 -24.43
CA PHE A 82 7.04 22.77 -23.01
C PHE A 82 5.81 23.43 -22.37
N GLY A 83 4.78 22.65 -22.06
CA GLY A 83 3.61 23.12 -21.33
C GLY A 83 3.93 23.57 -19.89
N PRO A 84 3.11 24.46 -19.28
CA PRO A 84 3.37 25.02 -17.95
C PRO A 84 3.39 23.96 -16.83
N GLU A 85 2.54 22.93 -16.87
CA GLU A 85 2.60 21.82 -15.91
C GLU A 85 3.86 20.97 -16.08
N THR A 86 4.26 20.73 -17.32
CA THR A 86 5.46 19.99 -17.68
C THR A 86 6.72 20.71 -17.21
N VAL A 87 6.81 22.03 -17.38
CA VAL A 87 7.91 22.86 -16.86
C VAL A 87 7.94 22.84 -15.33
N ALA A 88 6.79 22.98 -14.66
CA ALA A 88 6.72 22.96 -13.19
C ALA A 88 7.27 21.65 -12.61
N LYS A 89 6.96 20.53 -13.28
CA LYS A 89 7.47 19.19 -13.00
C LYS A 89 8.98 19.08 -13.22
N ILE A 90 9.52 19.51 -14.36
CA ILE A 90 10.98 19.44 -14.60
C ILE A 90 11.74 20.31 -13.58
N ARG A 91 11.19 21.48 -13.23
CA ARG A 91 11.81 22.40 -12.27
C ARG A 91 11.91 21.85 -10.85
N SER A 92 11.09 20.89 -10.47
CA SER A 92 11.16 20.24 -9.15
C SER A 92 12.33 19.26 -9.02
N ILE A 93 13.05 18.96 -10.10
CA ILE A 93 14.15 18.00 -10.11
C ILE A 93 15.48 18.73 -9.82
N PRO A 94 16.21 18.40 -8.73
CA PRO A 94 17.49 19.03 -8.43
C PRO A 94 18.59 18.75 -9.48
N GLY A 95 19.44 19.74 -9.74
CA GLY A 95 20.57 19.64 -10.69
C GLY A 95 20.23 19.94 -12.15
N ARG A 96 18.95 20.12 -12.48
CA ARG A 96 18.47 20.52 -13.82
C ARG A 96 19.08 21.84 -14.33
N ARG A 97 19.42 21.89 -15.61
CA ARG A 97 19.89 23.09 -16.32
C ARG A 97 19.18 23.18 -17.67
N TRP A 98 18.82 24.38 -18.10
CA TRP A 98 18.26 24.62 -19.43
C TRP A 98 19.41 24.83 -20.41
N ASP A 99 19.39 24.11 -21.53
CA ASP A 99 20.28 24.35 -22.66
C ASP A 99 19.55 25.22 -23.69
N ALA A 100 20.01 26.47 -23.86
CA ALA A 100 19.39 27.42 -24.78
C ALA A 100 19.73 27.12 -26.25
N GLU A 101 20.90 26.53 -26.52
CA GLU A 101 21.38 26.21 -27.87
C GLU A 101 20.64 24.98 -28.39
N GLN A 102 20.52 23.94 -27.57
CA GLN A 102 19.82 22.69 -27.92
C GLN A 102 18.31 22.70 -27.57
N ARG A 103 17.83 23.77 -26.95
CA ARG A 103 16.42 23.97 -26.52
C ARG A 103 15.85 22.79 -25.71
N CYS A 104 16.65 22.23 -24.81
CA CYS A 104 16.29 21.06 -24.02
C CYS A 104 16.64 21.24 -22.53
N TRP A 105 16.02 20.44 -21.65
CA TRP A 105 16.43 20.37 -20.25
C TRP A 105 17.48 19.29 -20.06
N MET A 106 18.63 19.65 -19.49
CA MET A 106 19.65 18.68 -19.07
C MET A 106 19.54 18.41 -17.57
N ILE A 107 19.57 17.14 -17.19
CA ILE A 107 19.51 16.70 -15.80
C ILE A 107 20.69 15.76 -15.55
N PRO A 108 21.44 15.87 -14.43
CA PRO A 108 22.55 14.99 -14.14
C PRO A 108 22.12 13.51 -14.24
N CYS A 109 22.86 12.73 -15.01
CA CYS A 109 22.50 11.33 -15.23
C CYS A 109 22.77 10.52 -13.96
N SER A 110 21.69 10.03 -13.34
CA SER A 110 21.74 9.02 -12.28
C SER A 110 20.54 8.08 -12.41
N PRO A 111 20.68 6.79 -12.05
CA PRO A 111 19.57 5.86 -12.06
C PRO A 111 18.36 6.34 -11.21
N GLU A 112 18.62 6.99 -10.09
CA GLU A 112 17.62 7.58 -9.20
C GLU A 112 16.91 8.77 -9.84
N ARG A 113 17.62 9.60 -10.60
CA ARG A 113 17.05 10.74 -11.33
C ARG A 113 16.14 10.32 -12.46
N LEU A 114 16.54 9.29 -13.21
CA LEU A 114 15.67 8.71 -14.24
C LEU A 114 14.40 8.11 -13.63
N ARG A 115 14.49 7.42 -12.48
CA ARG A 115 13.32 6.93 -11.72
C ARG A 115 12.42 8.08 -11.27
N GLU A 116 13.00 9.16 -10.74
CA GLU A 116 12.27 10.34 -10.31
C GLU A 116 11.50 10.95 -11.49
N ILE A 117 12.13 11.13 -12.65
CA ILE A 117 11.51 11.66 -13.87
C ILE A 117 10.37 10.74 -14.34
N LEU A 118 10.63 9.44 -14.51
CA LEU A 118 9.62 8.48 -14.99
C LEU A 118 8.42 8.41 -14.03
N HIS A 119 8.66 8.47 -12.72
CA HIS A 119 7.61 8.53 -11.71
C HIS A 119 6.80 9.83 -11.77
N LEU A 120 7.50 10.95 -11.88
CA LEU A 120 6.93 12.30 -11.89
C LEU A 120 6.04 12.53 -13.13
N PHE A 121 6.41 11.94 -14.27
CA PHE A 121 5.64 11.99 -15.49
C PHE A 121 4.71 10.80 -15.72
N ARG A 122 4.74 9.78 -14.85
CA ARG A 122 4.01 8.51 -15.04
C ARG A 122 4.30 7.84 -16.39
N ALA A 123 5.55 7.99 -16.84
CA ALA A 123 6.01 7.50 -18.12
C ALA A 123 6.17 5.98 -18.14
N THR A 124 5.97 5.38 -19.30
CA THR A 124 6.34 3.99 -19.59
C THR A 124 7.77 3.94 -20.11
N PRO A 125 8.69 3.16 -19.52
CA PRO A 125 9.93 2.79 -20.19
C PRO A 125 9.61 2.08 -21.51
N TYR A 126 10.37 2.38 -22.57
CA TYR A 126 10.15 1.88 -23.94
C TYR A 126 10.18 0.34 -24.08
N TYR A 127 10.61 -0.38 -23.04
CA TYR A 127 10.62 -1.86 -23.00
C TYR A 127 9.22 -2.48 -22.96
N LEU A 128 8.18 -1.73 -22.59
CA LEU A 128 6.80 -2.10 -22.89
C LEU A 128 6.50 -1.72 -24.35
N SER A 129 6.94 -2.56 -25.29
CA SER A 129 6.49 -2.44 -26.67
C SER A 129 4.95 -2.47 -26.72
N GLY A 130 4.36 -1.83 -27.73
CA GLY A 130 2.90 -1.69 -27.84
C GLY A 130 2.14 -3.00 -27.68
N GLN A 131 2.72 -4.13 -28.11
CA GLN A 131 2.12 -5.46 -27.96
C GLN A 131 2.07 -5.93 -26.50
N ILE A 132 3.16 -5.80 -25.72
CA ILE A 132 3.18 -6.23 -24.32
C ILE A 132 2.27 -5.33 -23.47
N ALA A 133 2.28 -4.01 -23.74
CA ALA A 133 1.39 -3.07 -23.06
C ALA A 133 -0.09 -3.33 -23.35
N ALA A 134 -0.44 -3.53 -24.62
CA ALA A 134 -1.79 -3.89 -25.02
C ALA A 134 -2.22 -5.23 -24.41
N ARG A 135 -1.32 -6.22 -24.37
CA ARG A 135 -1.59 -7.51 -23.77
C ARG A 135 -1.82 -7.41 -22.26
N LEU A 136 -1.00 -6.65 -21.55
CA LEU A 136 -1.20 -6.39 -20.12
C LEU A 136 -2.55 -5.74 -19.84
N ASP A 137 -2.93 -4.71 -20.61
CA ASP A 137 -4.23 -4.06 -20.42
C ASP A 137 -5.40 -4.98 -20.77
N GLN A 138 -5.29 -5.76 -21.85
CA GLN A 138 -6.27 -6.78 -22.23
C GLN A 138 -6.45 -7.82 -21.11
N GLU A 139 -5.37 -8.41 -20.60
CA GLU A 139 -5.41 -9.43 -19.55
C GLU A 139 -5.94 -8.84 -18.22
N MET A 140 -5.57 -7.61 -17.87
CA MET A 140 -6.12 -6.91 -16.70
C MET A 140 -7.61 -6.61 -16.86
N THR A 141 -8.09 -6.42 -18.09
CA THR A 141 -9.50 -6.24 -18.44
C THR A 141 -10.28 -7.54 -18.37
N LEU A 142 -9.75 -8.62 -18.96
CA LEU A 142 -10.34 -9.96 -18.88
C LEU A 142 -10.50 -10.44 -17.43
N GLN A 143 -9.52 -10.13 -16.55
CA GLN A 143 -9.60 -10.47 -15.13
C GLN A 143 -10.43 -9.48 -14.29
N ALA A 144 -11.09 -8.51 -14.92
CA ALA A 144 -11.86 -7.47 -14.24
C ALA A 144 -11.07 -6.79 -13.10
N MET A 145 -9.77 -6.59 -13.30
CA MET A 145 -8.87 -6.12 -12.26
C MET A 145 -9.22 -4.68 -11.86
N GLY A 146 -9.37 -4.45 -10.55
CA GLY A 146 -9.72 -3.13 -10.01
C GLY A 146 -8.61 -2.08 -10.26
N ARG A 147 -9.00 -0.82 -10.36
CA ARG A 147 -8.11 0.32 -10.68
C ARG A 147 -6.84 0.38 -9.83
N ASN A 148 -6.96 0.14 -8.53
CA ASN A 148 -5.82 0.17 -7.60
C ASN A 148 -4.87 -1.01 -7.84
N SER A 149 -5.41 -2.20 -8.11
CA SER A 149 -4.61 -3.36 -8.47
C SER A 149 -3.89 -3.10 -9.79
N ARG A 150 -4.57 -2.66 -10.85
CA ARG A 150 -3.92 -2.31 -12.12
C ARG A 150 -2.75 -1.35 -11.93
N ARG A 151 -3.00 -0.24 -11.21
CA ARG A 151 -1.96 0.76 -10.91
C ARG A 151 -0.76 0.15 -10.17
N ALA A 152 -1.01 -0.67 -9.15
CA ALA A 152 0.07 -1.26 -8.37
C ALA A 152 0.86 -2.31 -9.17
N TYR A 153 0.17 -3.14 -9.97
CA TYR A 153 0.80 -4.12 -10.85
C TYR A 153 1.66 -3.41 -11.91
N MET A 154 1.11 -2.42 -12.61
CA MET A 154 1.85 -1.65 -13.61
C MET A 154 3.07 -0.95 -13.02
N PHE A 155 2.94 -0.34 -11.85
CA PHE A 155 4.06 0.30 -11.16
C PHE A 155 5.21 -0.68 -10.88
N TRP A 156 4.91 -1.87 -10.31
CA TRP A 156 5.95 -2.84 -9.99
C TRP A 156 6.53 -3.55 -11.22
N ILE A 157 5.72 -3.74 -12.26
CA ILE A 157 6.21 -4.23 -13.56
C ILE A 157 7.21 -3.22 -14.14
N GLN A 158 6.87 -1.92 -14.14
CA GLN A 158 7.77 -0.89 -14.64
C GLN A 158 9.06 -0.79 -13.84
N ASP A 159 8.97 -0.84 -12.50
CA ASP A 159 10.15 -0.81 -11.62
C ASP A 159 11.06 -2.03 -11.84
N PHE A 160 10.50 -3.20 -12.13
CA PHE A 160 11.27 -4.39 -12.50
C PHE A 160 11.90 -4.29 -13.89
N LEU A 161 11.15 -3.86 -14.90
CA LEU A 161 11.69 -3.70 -16.26
C LEU A 161 12.82 -2.68 -16.30
N TYR A 162 12.74 -1.65 -15.44
CA TYR A 162 13.83 -0.72 -15.23
C TYR A 162 15.08 -1.39 -14.62
N PHE A 163 14.89 -2.25 -13.61
CA PHE A 163 15.99 -3.04 -13.03
C PHE A 163 16.60 -4.00 -14.06
N LEU A 164 15.79 -4.63 -14.89
CA LEU A 164 16.22 -5.58 -15.90
C LEU A 164 17.06 -4.90 -16.99
N ASN A 165 16.73 -3.66 -17.37
CA ASN A 165 17.44 -2.85 -18.36
C ASN A 165 17.62 -3.55 -19.74
N ARG A 166 16.70 -4.45 -20.08
CA ARG A 166 16.56 -5.12 -21.37
C ARG A 166 15.11 -5.60 -21.53
N PRO A 167 14.66 -5.98 -22.75
CA PRO A 167 13.37 -6.61 -22.94
C PRO A 167 13.22 -7.87 -22.07
N PRO A 168 12.04 -8.10 -21.46
CA PRO A 168 11.81 -9.27 -20.63
C PRO A 168 11.66 -10.54 -21.49
N GLY A 169 12.19 -11.66 -21.00
CA GLY A 169 12.32 -12.92 -21.72
C GLY A 169 12.25 -14.15 -20.80
N SER A 170 12.38 -15.35 -21.37
CA SER A 170 12.33 -16.61 -20.62
C SER A 170 13.55 -16.85 -19.72
N ASP A 171 14.63 -16.11 -19.93
CA ASP A 171 15.91 -16.21 -19.24
C ASP A 171 16.02 -15.33 -17.98
N ASP A 172 14.94 -14.65 -17.58
CA ASP A 172 14.94 -13.66 -16.51
C ASP A 172 14.95 -14.24 -15.08
N ALA A 173 15.11 -15.55 -14.91
CA ALA A 173 14.96 -16.21 -13.60
C ALA A 173 15.89 -15.63 -12.53
N GLU A 174 17.17 -15.44 -12.86
CA GLU A 174 18.17 -14.85 -11.97
C GLU A 174 17.86 -13.38 -11.67
N ALA A 175 17.51 -12.60 -12.70
CA ALA A 175 17.14 -11.20 -12.54
C ALA A 175 15.90 -11.00 -11.65
N ILE A 176 14.88 -11.85 -11.79
CA ILE A 176 13.69 -11.83 -10.92
C ILE A 176 14.08 -12.15 -9.49
N HIS A 177 14.94 -13.14 -9.28
CA HIS A 177 15.42 -13.52 -7.95
C HIS A 177 16.17 -12.37 -7.28
N ASP A 178 17.13 -11.75 -7.97
CA ASP A 178 17.93 -10.64 -7.46
C ASP A 178 17.06 -9.42 -7.15
N TYR A 179 16.13 -9.09 -8.04
CA TYR A 179 15.19 -8.00 -7.82
C TYR A 179 14.31 -8.24 -6.58
N LEU A 180 13.76 -9.44 -6.42
CA LEU A 180 12.95 -9.78 -5.25
C LEU A 180 13.79 -9.79 -3.95
N ALA A 181 15.06 -10.17 -4.01
CA ALA A 181 15.98 -10.11 -2.87
C ALA A 181 16.27 -8.66 -2.45
N ILE A 182 16.52 -7.76 -3.42
CA ILE A 182 16.70 -6.32 -3.17
C ILE A 182 15.44 -5.72 -2.54
N LYS A 183 14.25 -6.05 -3.06
CA LYS A 183 12.98 -5.56 -2.53
C LYS A 183 12.67 -6.19 -1.16
N GLY A 184 13.08 -7.44 -0.93
CA GLY A 184 13.00 -8.12 0.36
C GLY A 184 13.72 -7.37 1.50
N LYS A 185 14.88 -6.79 1.21
CA LYS A 185 15.66 -6.00 2.19
C LYS A 185 15.09 -4.61 2.45
N SER A 186 14.35 -4.03 1.50
CA SER A 186 13.91 -2.63 1.54
C SER A 186 12.40 -2.43 1.73
N SER A 187 11.60 -3.49 1.62
CA SER A 187 10.14 -3.42 1.60
C SER A 187 9.48 -4.39 2.58
N ARG A 188 8.25 -4.07 2.98
CA ARG A 188 7.41 -4.97 3.80
C ARG A 188 7.05 -6.24 3.03
N VAL A 189 6.88 -7.35 3.72
CA VAL A 189 6.53 -8.66 3.14
C VAL A 189 5.33 -8.60 2.18
N ASN A 190 4.24 -7.90 2.56
CA ASN A 190 3.06 -7.76 1.67
C ASN A 190 3.37 -7.00 0.38
N THR A 191 4.31 -6.05 0.41
CA THR A 191 4.76 -5.35 -0.79
C THR A 191 5.52 -6.30 -1.70
N VAL A 192 6.43 -7.11 -1.16
CA VAL A 192 7.20 -8.09 -1.94
C VAL A 192 6.29 -9.18 -2.52
N LEU A 193 5.27 -9.62 -1.78
CA LEU A 193 4.24 -10.53 -2.30
C LEU A 193 3.45 -9.92 -3.46
N LEU A 194 3.13 -8.62 -3.38
CA LEU A 194 2.48 -7.90 -4.47
C LEU A 194 3.39 -7.77 -5.69
N ILE A 195 4.68 -7.46 -5.48
CA ILE A 195 5.70 -7.43 -6.54
C ILE A 195 5.76 -8.78 -7.23
N ARG A 196 5.94 -9.87 -6.48
CA ARG A 196 5.96 -11.24 -7.02
C ARG A 196 4.70 -11.55 -7.83
N ALA A 197 3.51 -11.17 -7.32
CA ALA A 197 2.27 -11.37 -8.05
C ALA A 197 2.22 -10.57 -9.36
N ALA A 198 2.74 -9.34 -9.36
CA ALA A 198 2.83 -8.50 -10.55
C ALA A 198 3.79 -9.06 -11.59
N LEU A 199 4.95 -9.55 -11.18
CA LEU A 199 5.89 -10.21 -12.08
C LEU A 199 5.31 -11.51 -12.62
N ARG A 200 4.76 -12.38 -11.76
CA ARG A 200 4.07 -13.59 -12.21
C ARG A 200 2.96 -13.29 -13.22
N PHE A 201 2.24 -12.19 -13.05
CA PHE A 201 1.25 -11.73 -14.02
C PHE A 201 1.88 -11.34 -15.36
N LEU A 202 2.96 -10.56 -15.36
CA LEU A 202 3.73 -10.22 -16.57
C LEU A 202 4.16 -11.48 -17.34
N TYR A 203 4.89 -12.39 -16.69
CA TYR A 203 5.44 -13.57 -17.37
C TYR A 203 4.33 -14.53 -17.83
N ASN A 204 3.44 -14.95 -16.94
CA ASN A 204 2.46 -15.97 -17.29
C ASN A 204 1.37 -15.47 -18.26
N ARG A 205 1.01 -14.18 -18.21
CA ARG A 205 -0.16 -13.65 -18.97
C ARG A 205 0.25 -12.82 -20.17
N ALA A 206 1.18 -11.89 -20.00
CA ALA A 206 1.58 -11.00 -21.08
C ALA A 206 2.64 -11.64 -21.98
N LEU A 207 3.68 -12.24 -21.39
CA LEU A 207 4.77 -12.88 -22.13
C LEU A 207 4.49 -14.34 -22.46
N ARG A 208 3.51 -14.96 -21.78
CA ARG A 208 3.17 -16.39 -21.88
C ARG A 208 4.36 -17.32 -21.63
N THR A 209 5.27 -16.88 -20.77
CA THR A 209 6.42 -17.65 -20.30
C THR A 209 6.20 -18.09 -18.85
N ALA A 210 6.83 -19.20 -18.46
CA ALA A 210 6.71 -19.70 -17.10
C ALA A 210 7.43 -18.77 -16.11
N PHE A 211 6.70 -18.28 -15.11
CA PHE A 211 7.33 -17.60 -13.98
C PHE A 211 8.18 -18.60 -13.18
N PRO A 212 9.45 -18.28 -12.87
CA PRO A 212 10.35 -19.19 -12.17
C PRO A 212 9.82 -19.59 -10.79
N ASP A 213 10.21 -20.77 -10.33
CA ASP A 213 9.92 -21.17 -8.96
C ASP A 213 10.83 -20.40 -8.00
N ILE A 214 10.19 -19.59 -7.16
CA ILE A 214 10.86 -18.75 -6.17
C ILE A 214 10.28 -19.14 -4.82
N PRO A 215 11.09 -19.38 -3.78
CA PRO A 215 10.58 -19.71 -2.45
C PRO A 215 9.57 -18.67 -1.95
N GLY A 216 8.50 -19.14 -1.32
CA GLY A 216 7.49 -18.26 -0.74
C GLY A 216 8.06 -17.42 0.40
N LEU A 217 7.68 -16.14 0.47
CA LEU A 217 8.02 -15.31 1.63
C LEU A 217 7.20 -15.76 2.83
N LYS A 218 7.86 -16.04 3.95
CA LYS A 218 7.18 -16.29 5.22
C LYS A 218 6.52 -15.00 5.69
N LYS A 219 5.24 -15.10 6.05
CA LYS A 219 4.48 -13.99 6.61
C LYS A 219 4.19 -14.29 8.07
N ASP A 220 4.65 -13.40 8.93
CA ASP A 220 4.31 -13.47 10.35
C ASP A 220 2.79 -13.33 10.52
N ARG A 221 2.20 -14.27 11.26
CA ARG A 221 0.79 -14.25 11.61
C ARG A 221 0.62 -13.50 12.93
N ILE A 222 0.65 -12.17 12.87
CA ILE A 222 0.40 -11.31 14.03
C ILE A 222 -1.11 -11.32 14.30
N LEU A 223 -1.49 -11.64 15.53
CA LEU A 223 -2.89 -11.56 15.97
C LEU A 223 -3.33 -10.09 15.99
N PRO A 224 -4.50 -9.76 15.44
CA PRO A 224 -4.99 -8.39 15.42
C PRO A 224 -5.27 -7.92 16.85
N THR A 225 -4.85 -6.69 17.17
CA THR A 225 -5.23 -6.03 18.41
C THR A 225 -6.72 -5.66 18.37
N ILE A 226 -7.49 -6.16 19.32
CA ILE A 226 -8.94 -5.89 19.42
C ILE A 226 -9.20 -4.75 20.41
N MET A 227 -10.14 -3.87 20.04
CA MET A 227 -10.66 -2.82 20.93
C MET A 227 -11.75 -3.39 21.81
N SER A 228 -11.73 -3.04 23.09
CA SER A 228 -12.82 -3.33 24.02
C SER A 228 -14.07 -2.50 23.70
N LYS A 229 -15.24 -2.97 24.17
CA LYS A 229 -16.51 -2.21 24.08
C LYS A 229 -16.40 -0.80 24.68
N GLN A 230 -15.66 -0.64 25.78
CA GLN A 230 -15.43 0.66 26.42
C GLN A 230 -14.57 1.60 25.58
N GLU A 231 -13.53 1.07 24.92
CA GLU A 231 -12.70 1.87 24.01
C GLU A 231 -13.49 2.36 22.80
N VAL A 232 -14.30 1.48 22.20
CA VAL A 232 -15.19 1.86 21.10
C VAL A 232 -16.13 2.97 21.55
N LEU A 233 -16.74 2.84 22.73
CA LEU A 233 -17.62 3.87 23.28
C LEU A 233 -16.91 5.22 23.45
N ARG A 234 -15.67 5.23 23.99
CA ARG A 234 -14.87 6.45 24.12
C ARG A 234 -14.58 7.09 22.76
N ILE A 235 -14.17 6.30 21.76
CA ILE A 235 -13.91 6.80 20.39
C ILE A 235 -15.17 7.45 19.81
N LEU A 236 -16.33 6.81 19.95
CA LEU A 236 -17.59 7.33 19.44
C LEU A 236 -18.04 8.60 20.18
N LYS A 237 -17.76 8.72 21.49
CA LYS A 237 -18.07 9.90 22.31
C LYS A 237 -17.21 11.10 21.93
N GLU A 238 -15.91 10.89 21.67
CA GLU A 238 -14.98 11.96 21.28
C GLU A 238 -15.18 12.46 19.84
N CYS A 239 -15.89 11.68 19.02
CA CYS A 239 -16.28 12.07 17.68
C CYS A 239 -17.48 13.03 17.72
N ARG A 240 -17.23 14.32 17.95
CA ARG A 240 -18.30 15.33 18.11
C ARG A 240 -19.09 15.64 16.84
N ASN A 241 -18.50 15.49 15.65
CA ASN A 241 -19.21 15.74 14.40
C ASN A 241 -20.22 14.60 14.15
N PRO A 242 -21.53 14.87 14.04
CA PRO A 242 -22.55 13.83 13.92
C PRO A 242 -22.36 12.90 12.72
N LYS A 243 -21.97 13.43 11.56
CA LYS A 243 -21.70 12.63 10.35
C LYS A 243 -20.48 11.73 10.54
N HIS A 244 -19.42 12.25 11.13
CA HIS A 244 -18.22 11.46 11.43
C HIS A 244 -18.50 10.36 12.45
N ARG A 245 -19.26 10.66 13.49
CA ARG A 245 -19.69 9.69 14.50
C ARG A 245 -20.52 8.58 13.86
N LEU A 246 -21.49 8.96 13.03
CA LEU A 246 -22.33 8.02 12.29
C LEU A 246 -21.51 7.09 11.38
N LEU A 247 -20.51 7.62 10.67
CA LEU A 247 -19.59 6.82 9.87
C LEU A 247 -18.89 5.73 10.69
N LEU A 248 -18.33 6.10 11.85
CA LEU A 248 -17.66 5.14 12.74
C LEU A 248 -18.64 4.13 13.34
N MET A 249 -19.85 4.59 13.69
CA MET A 249 -20.92 3.71 14.18
C MET A 249 -21.34 2.69 13.15
N LEU A 250 -21.44 3.05 11.86
CA LEU A 250 -21.76 2.10 10.79
C LEU A 250 -20.64 1.06 10.58
N VAL A 251 -19.38 1.49 10.62
CA VAL A 251 -18.23 0.56 10.53
C VAL A 251 -18.25 -0.45 11.68
N TYR A 252 -18.55 0.00 12.90
CA TYR A 252 -18.63 -0.87 14.07
C TYR A 252 -19.90 -1.71 14.10
N SER A 253 -21.09 -1.12 14.02
CA SER A 253 -22.36 -1.85 14.24
C SER A 253 -22.78 -2.77 13.08
N ALA A 254 -22.37 -2.45 11.85
CA ALA A 254 -22.71 -3.23 10.66
C ALA A 254 -21.48 -3.94 10.05
N GLY A 255 -20.31 -3.82 10.68
CA GLY A 255 -19.07 -4.47 10.22
C GLY A 255 -18.61 -4.02 8.83
N LEU A 256 -18.96 -2.81 8.39
CA LEU A 256 -18.64 -2.34 7.04
C LEU A 256 -17.14 -2.19 6.80
N ARG A 257 -16.68 -2.49 5.57
CA ARG A 257 -15.34 -2.02 5.16
C ARG A 257 -15.37 -0.50 5.04
N VAL A 258 -14.25 0.17 5.27
CA VAL A 258 -14.19 1.63 5.10
C VAL A 258 -14.65 2.08 3.71
N SER A 259 -14.32 1.33 2.65
CA SER A 259 -14.76 1.62 1.29
C SER A 259 -16.27 1.49 1.12
N GLU A 260 -16.89 0.52 1.79
CA GLU A 260 -18.35 0.30 1.77
C GLU A 260 -19.06 1.41 2.56
N ALA A 261 -18.55 1.74 3.75
CA ALA A 261 -19.12 2.80 4.58
C ALA A 261 -19.09 4.17 3.90
N VAL A 262 -17.96 4.56 3.30
CA VAL A 262 -17.87 5.87 2.64
C VAL A 262 -18.70 5.94 1.35
N SER A 263 -18.97 4.82 0.69
CA SER A 263 -19.76 4.77 -0.55
C SER A 263 -21.21 4.36 -0.31
N LEU A 264 -21.72 4.52 0.92
CA LEU A 264 -23.11 4.21 1.23
C LEU A 264 -24.05 5.29 0.66
N ARG A 265 -25.13 4.87 0.00
CA ARG A 265 -26.17 5.76 -0.53
C ARG A 265 -27.44 5.71 0.32
N SER A 266 -28.26 6.75 0.26
CA SER A 266 -29.57 6.80 0.92
C SER A 266 -30.46 5.61 0.55
N ILE A 267 -30.51 5.28 -0.74
CA ILE A 267 -31.27 4.15 -1.30
C ILE A 267 -30.77 2.76 -0.87
N ASP A 268 -29.62 2.67 -0.20
CA ASP A 268 -29.12 1.40 0.35
C ASP A 268 -29.73 1.08 1.73
N ILE A 269 -30.38 2.05 2.36
CA ILE A 269 -30.89 1.95 3.74
C ILE A 269 -32.35 1.49 3.70
N GLN A 270 -32.61 0.29 4.22
CA GLN A 270 -33.95 -0.27 4.37
C GLN A 270 -34.41 -0.10 5.82
N MET A 271 -35.08 1.01 6.09
CA MET A 271 -35.51 1.39 7.44
C MET A 271 -36.59 0.46 8.01
N ASP A 272 -37.48 -0.04 7.15
CA ASP A 272 -38.55 -0.99 7.47
C ASP A 272 -37.99 -2.33 7.98
N ARG A 273 -36.90 -2.80 7.36
CA ARG A 273 -36.27 -4.09 7.68
C ARG A 273 -35.09 -3.98 8.63
N ASN A 274 -34.65 -2.77 8.99
CA ASN A 274 -33.39 -2.53 9.68
C ASN A 274 -32.20 -3.22 8.97
N LEU A 275 -32.12 -3.04 7.65
CA LEU A 275 -31.06 -3.60 6.82
C LEU A 275 -30.34 -2.52 6.00
N ILE A 276 -29.10 -2.81 5.64
CA ILE A 276 -28.32 -2.02 4.68
C ILE A 276 -27.94 -2.94 3.53
N HIS A 277 -28.28 -2.55 2.30
CA HIS A 277 -27.86 -3.24 1.08
C HIS A 277 -26.46 -2.78 0.66
N ILE A 278 -25.47 -3.66 0.79
CA ILE A 278 -24.10 -3.38 0.33
C ILE A 278 -23.95 -3.88 -1.10
N ARG A 279 -24.02 -2.95 -2.05
CA ARG A 279 -23.81 -3.20 -3.47
C ARG A 279 -22.34 -3.40 -3.80
N ARG A 280 -22.06 -4.27 -4.78
CA ARG A 280 -20.74 -4.43 -5.41
C ARG A 280 -19.60 -4.59 -4.40
N ALA A 281 -19.81 -5.38 -3.34
CA ALA A 281 -18.75 -5.66 -2.38
C ALA A 281 -17.57 -6.40 -3.05
N LYS A 282 -16.50 -6.65 -2.30
CA LYS A 282 -15.30 -7.35 -2.81
C LYS A 282 -15.71 -8.63 -3.56
N GLY A 283 -15.36 -8.71 -4.85
CA GLY A 283 -15.77 -9.81 -5.75
C GLY A 283 -17.11 -9.61 -6.46
N ARG A 284 -17.64 -8.38 -6.49
CA ARG A 284 -18.95 -8.02 -7.10
C ARG A 284 -20.13 -8.77 -6.49
N LYS A 285 -20.04 -9.12 -5.21
CA LYS A 285 -21.14 -9.79 -4.49
C LYS A 285 -21.90 -8.76 -3.67
N ASP A 286 -23.22 -8.82 -3.77
CA ASP A 286 -24.10 -8.02 -2.93
C ASP A 286 -24.38 -8.76 -1.63
N ARG A 287 -24.60 -8.02 -0.54
CA ARG A 287 -25.05 -8.60 0.72
C ARG A 287 -25.89 -7.61 1.51
N TYR A 288 -26.77 -8.13 2.35
CA TYR A 288 -27.44 -7.36 3.38
C TYR A 288 -26.64 -7.44 4.68
N VAL A 289 -26.58 -6.32 5.39
CA VAL A 289 -26.04 -6.26 6.76
C VAL A 289 -27.06 -5.60 7.69
N LEU A 290 -26.90 -5.84 8.98
CA LEU A 290 -27.76 -5.30 10.02
C LEU A 290 -27.62 -3.77 10.10
N LEU A 291 -28.74 -3.07 10.29
CA LEU A 291 -28.79 -1.68 10.70
C LEU A 291 -29.19 -1.61 12.18
N SER A 292 -28.29 -1.11 13.03
CA SER A 292 -28.62 -0.89 14.44
C SER A 292 -29.70 0.18 14.58
N ARG A 293 -30.67 -0.03 15.47
CA ARG A 293 -31.72 0.97 15.78
C ARG A 293 -31.11 2.30 16.25
N ILE A 294 -30.03 2.25 17.03
CA ILE A 294 -29.30 3.44 17.47
C ILE A 294 -28.73 4.21 16.28
N VAL A 295 -28.24 3.50 15.25
CA VAL A 295 -27.72 4.11 14.03
C VAL A 295 -28.86 4.67 13.18
N LEU A 296 -30.01 3.99 13.13
CA LEU A 296 -31.19 4.49 12.45
C LEU A 296 -31.71 5.79 13.07
N ASP A 297 -31.72 5.88 14.41
CA ASP A 297 -32.12 7.10 15.11
C ASP A 297 -31.13 8.25 14.86
N ASP A 298 -29.83 7.96 14.87
CA ASP A 298 -28.80 8.94 14.53
C ASP A 298 -28.86 9.34 13.04
N LEU A 299 -29.21 8.42 12.13
CA LEU A 299 -29.47 8.72 10.73
C LEU A 299 -30.63 9.71 10.58
N LYS A 300 -31.77 9.45 11.23
CA LYS A 300 -32.95 10.34 11.21
C LYS A 300 -32.64 11.72 11.78
N ARG A 301 -31.79 11.79 12.82
CA ARG A 301 -31.37 13.08 13.40
C ARG A 301 -30.47 13.87 12.46
N VAL A 302 -29.56 13.20 11.74
CA VAL A 302 -28.62 13.87 10.82
C VAL A 302 -29.27 14.16 9.46
N PHE A 303 -30.22 13.34 9.04
CA PHE A 303 -30.94 13.41 7.78
C PHE A 303 -32.45 13.32 8.05
N PRO A 304 -33.15 14.46 8.13
CA PRO A 304 -34.59 14.49 8.36
C PRO A 304 -35.40 13.73 7.30
N SER A 305 -34.90 13.70 6.05
CA SER A 305 -35.40 12.85 4.97
C SER A 305 -34.25 12.07 4.32
N LEU A 306 -34.51 10.81 4.01
CA LEU A 306 -33.64 9.94 3.21
C LEU A 306 -34.20 9.72 1.80
N GLU A 307 -35.21 10.48 1.39
CA GLU A 307 -35.78 10.40 0.05
C GLU A 307 -34.79 10.88 -1.01
N GLY A 308 -34.78 10.19 -2.15
CA GLY A 308 -33.86 10.45 -3.24
C GLY A 308 -32.56 9.65 -3.16
N ASP A 309 -31.64 9.94 -4.07
CA ASP A 309 -30.44 9.14 -4.30
C ASP A 309 -29.15 9.95 -4.12
N PHE A 310 -28.63 9.95 -2.89
CA PHE A 310 -27.44 10.72 -2.52
C PHE A 310 -26.47 9.93 -1.65
N TRP A 311 -25.22 10.41 -1.59
CA TRP A 311 -24.21 9.83 -0.70
C TRP A 311 -24.50 10.21 0.75
N ILE A 312 -24.59 9.22 1.65
CA ILE A 312 -24.72 9.47 3.10
C ILE A 312 -23.51 10.26 3.61
N PHE A 313 -22.33 9.99 3.04
CA PHE A 313 -21.10 10.72 3.34
C PHE A 313 -20.61 11.43 2.08
N PRO A 314 -21.07 12.66 1.79
CA PRO A 314 -20.61 13.41 0.62
C PRO A 314 -19.15 13.84 0.80
N GLY A 315 -18.40 13.86 -0.30
CA GLY A 315 -17.05 14.40 -0.38
C GLY A 315 -17.06 15.91 -0.66
N GLN A 316 -15.88 16.53 -0.61
CA GLN A 316 -15.73 17.97 -0.89
C GLN A 316 -16.10 18.38 -2.31
N LYS A 317 -16.02 17.45 -3.28
CA LYS A 317 -16.44 17.69 -4.67
C LYS A 317 -17.83 17.13 -4.88
N ASN A 318 -18.72 17.92 -5.50
CA ASN A 318 -20.08 17.49 -5.82
C ASN A 318 -20.11 16.16 -6.58
N GLY A 319 -21.10 15.33 -6.24
CA GLY A 319 -21.30 14.00 -6.83
C GLY A 319 -20.31 12.92 -6.36
N ARG A 320 -19.32 13.25 -5.52
CA ARG A 320 -18.38 12.26 -4.96
C ARG A 320 -18.70 11.98 -3.50
N HIS A 321 -18.37 10.78 -3.07
CA HIS A 321 -18.43 10.40 -1.67
C HIS A 321 -17.15 10.75 -0.91
N LEU A 322 -17.19 10.64 0.42
CA LEU A 322 -16.07 10.89 1.31
C LEU A 322 -14.88 10.00 0.94
N SER A 323 -13.67 10.55 0.94
CA SER A 323 -12.49 9.75 0.63
C SER A 323 -12.17 8.77 1.76
N ILE A 324 -11.63 7.60 1.43
CA ILE A 324 -11.15 6.62 2.43
C ILE A 324 -10.11 7.25 3.35
N ARG A 325 -9.22 8.09 2.81
CA ARG A 325 -8.21 8.81 3.59
C ARG A 325 -8.84 9.75 4.61
N SER A 326 -9.90 10.47 4.23
CA SER A 326 -10.65 11.34 5.13
C SER A 326 -11.30 10.54 6.24
N ALA A 327 -11.94 9.41 5.92
CA ALA A 327 -12.52 8.51 6.92
C ALA A 327 -11.46 7.96 7.91
N GLN A 328 -10.29 7.58 7.41
CA GLN A 328 -9.17 7.15 8.25
C GLN A 328 -8.66 8.28 9.15
N GLN A 329 -8.59 9.51 8.64
CA GLN A 329 -8.21 10.67 9.44
C GLN A 329 -9.24 11.00 10.53
N VAL A 330 -10.53 10.88 10.21
CA VAL A 330 -11.61 11.01 11.20
C VAL A 330 -11.42 10.03 12.35
N PHE A 331 -11.14 8.77 12.04
CA PHE A 331 -10.89 7.75 13.06
C PHE A 331 -9.61 8.03 13.85
N LYS A 332 -8.51 8.42 13.19
CA LYS A 332 -7.25 8.77 13.85
C LYS A 332 -7.43 9.92 14.85
N ASN A 333 -8.13 10.99 14.45
CA ASN A 333 -8.42 12.12 15.32
C ASN A 333 -9.27 11.69 16.53
N ALA A 334 -10.24 10.78 16.34
CA ALA A 334 -11.06 10.26 17.43
C ALA A 334 -10.26 9.37 18.39
N LEU A 335 -9.32 8.56 17.89
CA LEU A 335 -8.41 7.75 18.71
C LEU A 335 -7.51 8.63 19.59
N GLU A 336 -6.92 9.68 19.01
CA GLU A 336 -6.05 10.62 19.72
C GLU A 336 -6.81 11.31 20.85
N LYS A 337 -8.03 11.81 20.57
CA LYS A 337 -8.90 12.44 21.58
C LYS A 337 -9.33 11.46 22.67
N ALA A 338 -9.59 10.20 22.30
CA ALA A 338 -9.94 9.14 23.25
C ALA A 338 -8.75 8.64 24.07
N LYS A 339 -7.55 9.19 23.87
CA LYS A 339 -6.28 8.82 24.54
C LYS A 339 -5.96 7.33 24.40
N ILE A 340 -6.18 6.77 23.21
CA ILE A 340 -5.86 5.38 22.89
C ILE A 340 -4.55 5.35 22.11
N HIS A 341 -3.47 4.94 22.78
CA HIS A 341 -2.09 4.99 22.25
C HIS A 341 -1.69 3.78 21.38
N ARG A 342 -2.62 2.86 21.11
CA ARG A 342 -2.35 1.65 20.31
C ARG A 342 -2.46 1.97 18.82
N ASN A 343 -1.61 1.35 18.01
CA ASN A 343 -1.63 1.50 16.56
C ASN A 343 -2.79 0.74 15.92
N ILE A 344 -3.98 1.32 15.99
CA ILE A 344 -5.22 0.75 15.47
C ILE A 344 -5.69 1.58 14.28
N SER A 345 -6.02 0.91 13.18
CA SER A 345 -6.65 1.56 12.02
C SER A 345 -8.17 1.46 12.11
N ILE A 346 -8.89 2.18 11.24
CA ILE A 346 -10.37 2.12 11.17
C ILE A 346 -10.90 0.69 10.97
N HIS A 347 -10.11 -0.23 10.39
CA HIS A 347 -10.48 -1.65 10.28
C HIS A 347 -10.57 -2.33 11.65
N GLY A 348 -9.92 -1.79 12.68
CA GLY A 348 -10.04 -2.24 14.06
C GLY A 348 -11.48 -2.20 14.57
N LEU A 349 -12.31 -1.25 14.12
CA LEU A 349 -13.73 -1.21 14.49
C LEU A 349 -14.49 -2.43 13.93
N ARG A 350 -14.20 -2.80 12.69
CA ARG A 350 -14.77 -4.00 12.06
C ARG A 350 -14.25 -5.28 12.72
N HIS A 351 -12.98 -5.31 13.15
CA HIS A 351 -12.45 -6.43 13.93
C HIS A 351 -13.15 -6.54 15.28
N ALA A 352 -13.31 -5.42 15.99
CA ALA A 352 -14.04 -5.37 17.26
C ALA A 352 -15.48 -5.84 17.11
N PHE A 353 -16.18 -5.43 16.04
CA PHE A 353 -17.52 -5.95 15.74
C PHE A 353 -17.56 -7.47 15.64
N ALA A 354 -16.67 -8.05 14.84
CA ALA A 354 -16.62 -9.48 14.61
C ALA A 354 -16.30 -10.25 15.91
N THR A 355 -15.29 -9.79 16.65
CA THR A 355 -14.91 -10.40 17.93
C THR A 355 -16.03 -10.26 18.96
N HIS A 356 -16.66 -9.10 19.10
CA HIS A 356 -17.75 -8.90 20.07
C HIS A 356 -19.00 -9.73 19.73
N LEU A 357 -19.33 -9.94 18.45
CA LEU A 357 -20.40 -10.86 18.07
C LEU A 357 -20.08 -12.30 18.48
N LEU A 358 -18.83 -12.72 18.26
CA LEU A 358 -18.37 -14.05 18.64
C LEU A 358 -18.35 -14.22 20.17
N GLU A 359 -17.90 -13.20 20.92
CA GLU A 359 -17.96 -13.16 22.39
C GLU A 359 -19.39 -13.13 22.96
N ASN A 360 -20.37 -12.74 22.16
CA ASN A 360 -21.78 -12.81 22.52
C ASN A 360 -22.42 -14.15 22.06
N GLY A 361 -21.63 -15.11 21.57
CA GLY A 361 -22.11 -16.43 21.17
C GLY A 361 -22.67 -16.52 19.74
N THR A 362 -22.44 -15.52 18.88
CA THR A 362 -22.91 -15.57 17.49
C THR A 362 -22.12 -16.59 16.69
N ASP A 363 -22.81 -17.43 15.93
CA ASP A 363 -22.19 -18.44 15.07
C ASP A 363 -21.22 -17.83 14.03
N ILE A 364 -20.06 -18.47 13.87
CA ILE A 364 -18.98 -17.97 13.00
C ILE A 364 -19.39 -17.88 11.53
N ARG A 365 -20.28 -18.76 11.04
CA ARG A 365 -20.79 -18.72 9.66
C ARG A 365 -21.73 -17.54 9.48
N VAL A 366 -22.51 -17.18 10.50
CA VAL A 366 -23.32 -15.95 10.49
C VAL A 366 -22.43 -14.72 10.40
N ILE A 367 -21.38 -14.64 11.24
CA ILE A 367 -20.39 -13.55 11.19
C ILE A 367 -19.70 -13.49 9.81
N GLN A 368 -19.33 -14.63 9.24
CA GLN A 368 -18.71 -14.71 7.91
C GLN A 368 -19.64 -14.11 6.82
N LYS A 369 -20.93 -14.45 6.84
CA LYS A 369 -21.94 -13.93 5.91
C LYS A 369 -22.10 -12.42 6.06
N LEU A 370 -22.26 -11.92 7.29
CA LEU A 370 -22.39 -10.49 7.58
C LEU A 370 -21.18 -9.67 7.09
N LEU A 371 -19.97 -10.18 7.33
CA LEU A 371 -18.73 -9.51 6.90
C LEU A 371 -18.46 -9.67 5.40
N GLY A 372 -19.15 -10.57 4.69
CA GLY A 372 -18.88 -10.85 3.28
C GLY A 372 -17.46 -11.38 3.08
N HIS A 373 -17.09 -12.39 3.87
CA HIS A 373 -15.80 -13.07 3.78
C HIS A 373 -15.91 -14.28 2.84
N SER A 374 -15.07 -14.32 1.80
CA SER A 374 -15.06 -15.42 0.82
C SER A 374 -14.47 -16.72 1.37
N SER A 375 -13.71 -16.66 2.47
CA SER A 375 -13.09 -17.82 3.11
C SER A 375 -13.29 -17.76 4.63
N LEU A 376 -13.62 -18.91 5.21
CA LEU A 376 -13.71 -19.09 6.66
C LEU A 376 -12.40 -18.76 7.37
N GLN A 377 -11.25 -18.98 6.72
CA GLN A 377 -9.93 -18.67 7.29
C GLN A 377 -9.79 -17.20 7.70
N THR A 378 -10.44 -16.29 6.97
CA THR A 378 -10.42 -14.85 7.31
C THR A 378 -11.30 -14.50 8.51
N THR A 379 -12.28 -15.35 8.83
CA THR A 379 -13.15 -15.20 10.00
C THR A 379 -12.59 -15.94 11.22
N GLN A 380 -11.88 -17.06 11.01
CA GLN A 380 -11.19 -17.81 12.07
C GLN A 380 -10.10 -16.99 12.79
N ILE A 381 -9.59 -15.91 12.18
CA ILE A 381 -8.67 -15.00 12.89
C ILE A 381 -9.29 -14.47 14.19
N TYR A 382 -10.63 -14.34 14.26
CA TYR A 382 -11.33 -13.85 15.45
C TYR A 382 -11.47 -14.92 16.55
N THR A 383 -11.50 -16.20 16.20
CA THR A 383 -11.66 -17.28 17.19
C THR A 383 -10.43 -17.41 18.09
N HIS A 384 -9.25 -17.07 17.57
CA HIS A 384 -8.02 -17.04 18.35
C HIS A 384 -7.97 -15.91 19.40
N VAL A 385 -8.81 -14.88 19.25
CA VAL A 385 -8.80 -13.72 20.13
C VAL A 385 -9.92 -13.77 21.16
N THR A 386 -10.96 -14.56 20.92
CA THR A 386 -12.09 -14.68 21.84
C THR A 386 -11.76 -15.46 23.09
N LYS A 387 -11.95 -14.80 24.22
CA LYS A 387 -11.62 -15.30 25.56
C LYS A 387 -12.59 -16.38 26.09
N GLN A 388 -13.66 -16.71 25.37
CA GLN A 388 -14.68 -17.64 25.85
C GLN A 388 -14.15 -19.06 26.13
N HIS A 389 -13.03 -19.45 25.51
CA HIS A 389 -12.32 -20.68 25.88
C HIS A 389 -11.23 -20.43 26.94
N ILE A 390 -10.56 -19.27 26.93
CA ILE A 390 -9.43 -18.99 27.83
C ILE A 390 -9.88 -18.63 29.25
N HIS A 391 -10.96 -17.86 29.43
CA HIS A 391 -11.45 -17.49 30.78
C HIS A 391 -12.13 -18.65 31.51
N LYS A 392 -12.58 -19.69 30.80
CA LYS A 392 -13.05 -20.94 31.41
C LYS A 392 -11.89 -21.86 31.82
N ILE A 393 -10.69 -21.60 31.31
CA ILE A 393 -9.48 -22.29 31.74
C ILE A 393 -8.98 -21.53 32.97
N ILE A 394 -9.25 -22.10 34.14
CA ILE A 394 -8.66 -21.63 35.40
C ILE A 394 -7.16 -21.90 35.32
N SER A 395 -6.33 -20.93 35.66
CA SER A 395 -4.88 -21.14 35.72
C SER A 395 -4.60 -22.20 36.79
N PRO A 396 -3.74 -23.21 36.55
CA PRO A 396 -3.33 -24.14 37.59
C PRO A 396 -2.79 -23.45 38.85
N LEU A 397 -2.16 -22.27 38.71
CA LEU A 397 -1.70 -21.47 39.85
C LEU A 397 -2.86 -20.91 40.69
N ASP A 398 -3.97 -20.55 40.06
CA ASP A 398 -5.16 -20.05 40.76
C ASP A 398 -5.88 -21.19 41.53
N GLN A 399 -5.57 -22.46 41.20
CA GLN A 399 -6.05 -23.65 41.91
C GLN A 399 -5.11 -24.09 43.05
N MET A 400 -3.90 -23.54 43.14
CA MET A 400 -2.91 -23.89 44.17
C MET A 400 -3.08 -23.08 45.47
N ASN A 401 -4.05 -22.17 45.54
CA ASN A 401 -4.32 -21.29 46.69
C ASN A 401 -5.70 -21.54 47.32
N GLU A 402 -6.31 -22.71 47.10
CA GLU A 402 -7.46 -23.11 47.92
C GLU A 402 -6.96 -23.52 49.33
N PRO A 403 -7.44 -22.86 50.41
CA PRO A 403 -7.06 -23.19 51.79
C PRO A 403 -7.60 -24.54 52.27
#